data_AF-A0A529NR52-F1
#
_entry.id   AF-A0A529NR52-F1
#
_cell.length_a   1.000
_cell.length_b   1.000
_cell.length_c   1.000
_cell.angle_alpha   90.00
_cell.angle_beta   90.00
_cell.angle_gamma   90.00
#
_symmetry.space_group_name_H-M   'P 1'
#
loop_
_entity.id
_entity.type
_entity.pdbx_description
1 polymer ?
#
loop_
_entity_poly.entity_id
_entity_poly.type
_entity_poly.pdbx_seq_one_letter_code
_entity_poly.pdbx_strand_id
1 'polypeptide(L)'
;VFARVVLPQLRLAICGGSLLVGLHLLAEYGLYVFIRFDTFTTAIVDQFQSTFNGPAANMLAAVLVTCCFVLLALEVLVRGEERYARVGSGAARQQRRASLGRATLPCLALPAIASLLSLGVPFITIGRWLVAGGAEVWRLDEISLALGQTLFLAMAGALLATIAAMPMAWISI
;
A
#
# COMPACT_ATOMS: atom_id res chain seq x y z
N VAL A 1 -28.14 -12.79 -9.29
CA VAL A 1 -27.76 -12.51 -7.88
C VAL A 1 -26.43 -11.76 -7.79
N PHE A 2 -25.34 -12.25 -8.41
CA PHE A 2 -24.02 -11.62 -8.36
C PHE A 2 -24.00 -10.14 -8.83
N ALA A 3 -24.36 -9.86 -10.08
CA ALA A 3 -24.30 -8.50 -10.63
C ALA A 3 -25.28 -7.50 -9.98
N ARG A 4 -26.38 -7.99 -9.40
CA ARG A 4 -27.49 -7.14 -8.90
C ARG A 4 -27.46 -6.93 -7.38
N VAL A 5 -26.77 -7.79 -6.63
CA VAL A 5 -26.74 -7.75 -5.15
C VAL A 5 -25.30 -7.75 -4.62
N VAL A 6 -24.45 -8.66 -5.11
CA VAL A 6 -23.07 -8.81 -4.59
C VAL A 6 -22.16 -7.70 -5.13
N LEU A 7 -22.22 -7.43 -6.44
CA LEU A 7 -21.41 -6.40 -7.10
C LEU A 7 -21.64 -4.98 -6.51
N PRO A 8 -22.88 -4.50 -6.30
CA PRO A 8 -23.09 -3.19 -5.67
C PRO A 8 -22.68 -3.16 -4.20
N GLN A 9 -22.80 -4.27 -3.46
CA GLN A 9 -22.29 -4.35 -2.07
C GLN A 9 -20.76 -4.32 -2.00
N LEU A 10 -20.08 -4.89 -2.98
CA LEU A 10 -18.62 -4.91 -3.06
C LEU A 10 -18.04 -3.61 -3.63
N ARG A 11 -18.83 -2.71 -4.23
CA ARG A 11 -18.32 -1.49 -4.89
C ARG A 11 -17.40 -0.70 -3.97
N LEU A 12 -17.78 -0.52 -2.70
CA LEU A 12 -17.02 0.29 -1.75
C LEU A 12 -15.66 -0.34 -1.42
N ALA A 13 -15.62 -1.67 -1.28
CA ALA A 13 -14.39 -2.40 -1.02
C ALA A 13 -13.48 -2.43 -2.26
N ILE A 14 -14.07 -2.56 -3.45
CA ILE A 14 -13.33 -2.53 -4.72
C ILE A 14 -12.76 -1.14 -4.99
N CYS A 15 -13.55 -0.08 -4.80
CA CYS A 15 -13.12 1.31 -4.93
C CYS A 15 -11.93 1.60 -4.00
N GLY A 16 -12.09 1.34 -2.69
CA GLY A 16 -11.00 1.55 -1.74
C GLY A 16 -9.74 0.72 -2.04
N GLY A 17 -9.92 -0.54 -2.46
CA GLY A 17 -8.81 -1.40 -2.88
C GLY A 17 -8.13 -0.89 -4.15
N SER A 18 -8.91 -0.46 -5.14
CA SER A 18 -8.39 0.08 -6.41
C SER A 18 -7.64 1.40 -6.22
N LEU A 19 -8.09 2.25 -5.29
CA LEU A 19 -7.40 3.48 -4.93
C LEU A 19 -6.05 3.16 -4.29
N LEU A 20 -6.01 2.24 -3.32
CA LEU A 20 -4.76 1.82 -2.67
C LEU A 20 -3.76 1.27 -3.69
N VAL A 21 -4.23 0.39 -4.58
CA VAL A 21 -3.38 -0.17 -5.65
C VAL A 21 -2.92 0.93 -6.62
N GLY A 22 -3.81 1.81 -7.05
CA GLY A 22 -3.49 2.89 -7.99
C GLY A 22 -2.46 3.89 -7.44
N LEU A 23 -2.63 4.35 -6.20
CA LEU A 23 -1.66 5.22 -5.52
C LEU A 23 -0.33 4.52 -5.32
N HIS A 24 -0.35 3.23 -4.96
CA HIS A 24 0.87 2.46 -4.79
C HIS A 24 1.66 2.34 -6.11
N LEU A 25 0.98 2.02 -7.22
CA LEU A 25 1.62 1.93 -8.54
C LEU A 25 2.19 3.27 -9.02
N LEU A 26 1.52 4.39 -8.72
CA LEU A 26 2.03 5.72 -9.04
C LEU A 26 3.30 6.07 -8.25
N ALA A 27 3.39 5.62 -7.00
CA ALA A 27 4.53 5.84 -6.13
C ALA A 27 5.67 4.83 -6.36
N GLU A 28 5.42 3.74 -7.09
CA GLU A 28 6.39 2.68 -7.29
C GLU A 28 7.50 3.13 -8.25
N TYR A 29 8.75 2.99 -7.81
CA TYR A 29 9.95 3.32 -8.61
C TYR A 29 10.78 2.07 -8.91
N GLY A 30 11.03 1.25 -7.88
CA GLY A 30 12.01 0.17 -7.92
C GLY A 30 11.70 -0.88 -8.99
N LEU A 31 10.46 -1.39 -9.02
CA LEU A 31 10.07 -2.37 -10.02
C LEU A 31 10.28 -1.85 -11.46
N TYR A 32 9.84 -0.62 -11.73
CA TYR A 32 9.85 -0.05 -13.08
C TYR A 32 11.26 0.24 -13.59
N VAL A 33 12.18 0.66 -12.70
CA VAL A 33 13.58 0.85 -13.09
C VAL A 33 14.26 -0.47 -13.46
N PHE A 34 13.92 -1.58 -12.78
CA PHE A 34 14.47 -2.90 -13.09
C PHE A 34 14.01 -3.43 -14.45
N ILE A 35 12.74 -3.23 -14.79
CA ILE A 35 12.19 -3.64 -16.09
C ILE A 35 12.45 -2.63 -17.21
N ARG A 36 13.17 -1.52 -16.90
CA ARG A 36 13.45 -0.41 -17.83
C ARG A 36 12.19 0.16 -18.47
N PHE A 37 11.15 0.33 -17.67
CA PHE A 37 9.92 0.96 -18.10
C PHE A 37 9.87 2.40 -17.63
N ASP A 38 9.70 3.33 -18.57
CA ASP A 38 9.67 4.75 -18.27
C ASP A 38 8.32 5.15 -17.67
N THR A 39 8.33 5.53 -16.40
CA THR A 39 7.19 6.13 -15.70
C THR A 39 7.51 7.58 -15.33
N PHE A 40 6.50 8.34 -14.90
CA PHE A 40 6.74 9.69 -14.37
C PHE A 40 7.78 9.68 -13.23
N THR A 41 7.73 8.68 -12.36
CA THR A 41 8.65 8.55 -11.23
C THR A 41 10.09 8.28 -11.68
N THR A 42 10.31 7.42 -12.69
CA THR A 42 11.67 7.20 -13.21
C THR A 42 12.20 8.42 -13.96
N ALA A 43 11.35 9.12 -14.72
CA ALA A 43 11.72 10.34 -15.42
C ALA A 43 12.09 11.50 -14.47
N ILE A 44 11.39 11.64 -13.33
CA ILE A 44 11.73 12.62 -12.30
C ILE A 44 13.13 12.36 -11.74
N VAL A 45 13.44 11.11 -11.40
CA VAL A 45 14.75 10.73 -10.85
C VAL A 45 15.85 10.95 -11.87
N ASP A 46 15.63 10.60 -13.14
CA ASP A 46 16.59 10.85 -14.21
C ASP A 46 16.83 12.35 -14.42
N GLN A 47 15.78 13.17 -14.45
CA GLN A 47 15.93 14.62 -14.60
C GLN A 47 16.70 15.27 -13.44
N PHE A 48 16.53 14.73 -12.23
CA PHE A 48 17.23 15.18 -11.03
C PHE A 48 18.71 14.77 -11.05
N GLN A 49 19.03 13.54 -11.47
CA GLN A 49 20.40 13.01 -11.49
C GLN A 49 21.22 13.44 -12.70
N SER A 50 20.62 13.48 -13.90
CA SER A 50 21.33 13.67 -15.17
C SER A 50 21.55 15.15 -15.52
N THR A 51 20.64 16.05 -15.13
CA THR A 51 20.74 17.49 -15.49
C THR A 51 20.85 18.42 -14.29
N PHE A 52 20.76 17.92 -13.04
CA PHE A 52 20.55 18.75 -11.84
C PHE A 52 19.44 19.81 -12.05
N ASN A 53 18.47 19.50 -12.93
CA ASN A 53 17.45 20.44 -13.37
C ASN A 53 16.24 20.29 -12.45
N GLY A 54 16.41 20.81 -11.24
CA GLY A 54 15.36 20.87 -10.22
C GLY A 54 14.03 21.45 -10.74
N PRO A 55 14.03 22.52 -11.56
CA PRO A 55 12.79 23.06 -12.13
C PRO A 55 12.00 22.04 -12.97
N ALA A 56 12.66 21.35 -13.90
CA ALA A 56 11.99 20.36 -14.75
C ALA A 56 11.49 19.14 -13.95
N ALA A 57 12.29 18.66 -12.98
CA ALA A 57 11.87 17.60 -12.06
C ALA A 57 10.65 18.00 -11.22
N ASN A 58 10.59 19.24 -10.75
CA ASN A 58 9.45 19.76 -9.99
C ASN A 58 8.17 19.85 -10.82
N MET A 59 8.27 20.20 -12.11
CA MET A 59 7.10 20.22 -13.01
C MET A 59 6.52 18.82 -13.19
N LEU A 60 7.36 17.80 -13.42
CA LEU A 60 6.91 16.41 -13.52
C LEU A 60 6.34 15.89 -12.20
N ALA A 61 6.95 16.24 -11.07
CA ALA A 61 6.44 15.90 -9.73
C ALA A 61 5.06 16.52 -9.47
N ALA A 62 4.86 17.78 -9.87
CA ALA A 62 3.56 18.45 -9.75
C ALA A 62 2.47 17.76 -10.58
N VAL A 63 2.79 17.27 -11.78
CA VAL A 63 1.87 16.49 -12.60
C VAL A 63 1.52 15.16 -11.93
N LEU A 64 2.50 14.44 -11.40
CA LEU A 64 2.29 13.18 -10.68
C LEU A 64 1.38 13.36 -9.46
N VAL A 65 1.65 14.38 -8.64
CA VAL A 65 0.81 14.74 -7.49
C VAL A 65 -0.61 15.09 -7.94
N THR A 66 -0.76 15.79 -9.06
CA THR A 66 -2.07 16.09 -9.65
C THR A 66 -2.81 14.81 -10.03
N CYS A 67 -2.14 13.84 -10.65
CA CYS A 67 -2.73 12.53 -10.94
C CYS A 67 -3.21 11.80 -9.68
N CYS A 68 -2.44 11.84 -8.59
CA CYS A 68 -2.85 11.28 -7.30
C CYS A 68 -4.12 11.97 -6.76
N PHE A 69 -4.19 13.30 -6.82
CA PHE A 69 -5.41 14.04 -6.43
C PHE A 69 -6.61 13.71 -7.31
N VAL A 70 -6.42 13.54 -8.62
CA VAL A 70 -7.48 13.12 -9.54
C VAL A 70 -8.01 11.74 -9.17
N LEU A 71 -7.13 10.77 -8.86
CA LEU A 71 -7.56 9.44 -8.39
C LEU A 71 -8.34 9.52 -7.07
N LEU A 72 -7.86 10.32 -6.11
CA LEU A 72 -8.56 10.54 -4.84
C LEU A 72 -9.93 11.19 -5.06
N ALA A 73 -10.03 12.19 -5.93
CA ALA A 73 -11.28 12.87 -6.25
C ALA A 73 -12.27 11.93 -6.95
N LEU A 74 -11.79 11.11 -7.89
CA LEU A 74 -12.60 10.07 -8.54
C LEU A 74 -13.12 9.05 -7.53
N GLU A 75 -12.29 8.61 -6.58
CA GLU A 75 -12.73 7.73 -5.50
C GLU A 75 -13.85 8.39 -4.69
N VAL A 76 -13.67 9.64 -4.24
CA VAL A 76 -14.69 10.35 -3.46
C VAL A 76 -16.01 10.48 -4.25
N LEU A 77 -15.94 10.80 -5.54
CA LEU A 77 -17.10 10.96 -6.40
C LEU A 77 -17.84 9.62 -6.61
N VAL A 78 -17.10 8.53 -6.81
CA VAL A 78 -17.68 7.18 -7.01
C VAL A 78 -18.20 6.58 -5.69
N ARG A 79 -17.56 6.93 -4.57
CA ARG A 79 -17.92 6.44 -3.22
C ARG A 79 -19.28 6.98 -2.77
N GLY A 80 -19.59 8.23 -3.11
CA GLY A 80 -20.87 8.89 -2.78
C GLY A 80 -21.15 9.02 -1.28
N GLU A 81 -22.30 9.61 -0.94
CA GLU A 81 -22.81 9.82 0.43
C GLU A 81 -23.31 8.53 1.11
N GLU A 82 -22.99 7.35 0.59
CA GLU A 82 -23.51 6.10 1.14
C GLU A 82 -22.64 5.62 2.30
N ARG A 83 -22.88 6.29 3.44
CA ARG A 83 -22.43 5.91 4.77
C ARG A 83 -23.07 4.56 5.13
N TYR A 84 -22.49 3.46 4.64
CA TYR A 84 -22.87 2.09 5.02
C TYR A 84 -22.39 1.73 6.45
N ALA A 85 -22.15 2.73 7.29
CA ALA A 85 -22.25 2.55 8.71
C ALA A 85 -23.73 2.72 9.08
N ARG A 86 -24.51 1.64 8.98
CA ARG A 86 -25.62 1.49 9.95
C ARG A 86 -24.94 1.35 11.32
N VAL A 87 -24.67 2.48 11.96
CA VAL A 87 -24.45 2.58 13.40
C VAL A 87 -25.85 2.43 14.03
N GLY A 88 -26.41 1.24 13.89
CA GLY A 88 -27.68 0.84 14.47
C GLY A 88 -27.49 -0.58 14.96
N SER A 89 -28.06 -0.89 16.12
CA SER A 89 -28.03 -2.17 16.85
C SER A 89 -28.67 -3.35 16.10
N GLY A 90 -28.67 -3.33 14.76
CA GLY A 90 -29.12 -4.42 13.92
C GLY A 90 -28.14 -5.57 14.01
N ALA A 91 -28.47 -6.53 14.88
CA ALA A 91 -27.80 -7.79 15.12
C ALA A 91 -26.89 -8.23 13.96
N ALA A 92 -25.60 -8.39 14.25
CA ALA A 92 -24.64 -8.99 13.35
C ALA A 92 -25.21 -10.32 12.83
N ARG A 93 -25.73 -10.32 11.61
CA ARG A 93 -26.30 -11.51 11.01
C ARG A 93 -25.15 -12.50 10.85
N GLN A 94 -25.11 -13.52 11.71
CA GLN A 94 -24.12 -14.58 11.60
C GLN A 94 -24.21 -15.16 10.19
N GLN A 95 -23.15 -14.98 9.40
CA GLN A 95 -23.01 -15.70 8.15
C GLN A 95 -23.07 -17.19 8.48
N ARG A 96 -24.07 -17.87 7.92
CA ARG A 96 -24.25 -19.30 8.11
C ARG A 96 -23.02 -19.97 7.51
N ARG A 97 -22.15 -20.52 8.38
CA ARG A 97 -20.92 -21.21 7.97
C ARG A 97 -21.31 -22.39 7.11
N ALA A 98 -21.05 -22.30 5.81
CA ALA A 98 -21.19 -23.45 4.91
C ALA A 98 -20.03 -24.40 5.19
N SER A 99 -20.30 -25.65 5.54
CA SER A 99 -19.25 -26.66 5.70
C SER A 99 -18.70 -27.03 4.33
N LEU A 100 -17.47 -26.61 4.03
CA LEU A 100 -16.79 -26.94 2.76
C LEU A 100 -16.33 -28.41 2.68
N GLY A 101 -16.53 -29.22 3.73
CA GLY A 101 -16.28 -30.67 3.70
C GLY A 101 -14.87 -31.02 3.21
N ARG A 102 -14.76 -31.88 2.19
CA ARG A 102 -13.47 -32.25 1.57
C ARG A 102 -12.84 -31.12 0.73
N ALA A 103 -13.62 -30.12 0.30
CA ALA A 103 -13.11 -28.95 -0.42
C ALA A 103 -12.44 -27.92 0.52
N THR A 104 -12.49 -28.13 1.84
CA THR A 104 -11.78 -27.27 2.81
C THR A 104 -10.26 -27.35 2.64
N LEU A 105 -9.73 -28.53 2.28
CA LEU A 105 -8.30 -28.74 2.02
C LEU A 105 -7.77 -27.88 0.86
N PRO A 106 -8.34 -27.94 -0.36
CA PRO A 106 -7.88 -27.07 -1.45
C PRO A 106 -8.14 -25.58 -1.18
N CYS A 107 -9.26 -25.21 -0.53
CA CYS A 107 -9.54 -23.82 -0.18
C CYS A 107 -8.58 -23.22 0.86
N LEU A 108 -7.97 -24.05 1.73
CA LEU A 108 -6.93 -23.60 2.66
C LEU A 108 -5.53 -23.74 2.07
N ALA A 109 -5.28 -24.78 1.28
CA ALA A 109 -3.98 -25.02 0.67
C ALA A 109 -3.60 -23.90 -0.32
N LEU A 110 -4.56 -23.41 -1.11
CA LEU A 110 -4.28 -22.36 -2.10
C LEU A 110 -3.77 -21.05 -1.48
N PRO A 111 -4.46 -20.44 -0.48
CA PRO A 111 -3.93 -19.25 0.20
C PRO A 111 -2.68 -19.56 1.04
N ALA A 112 -2.56 -20.77 1.61
CA ALA A 112 -1.37 -21.16 2.37
C ALA A 112 -0.12 -21.30 1.47
N ILE A 113 -0.26 -21.91 0.30
CA ILE A 113 0.84 -22.01 -0.67
C ILE A 113 1.17 -20.62 -1.23
N ALA A 114 0.16 -19.80 -1.53
CA ALA A 114 0.38 -18.43 -1.99
C ALA A 114 1.14 -17.59 -0.96
N SER A 115 0.78 -17.66 0.33
CA SER A 115 1.50 -16.96 1.39
C SER A 115 2.91 -17.52 1.61
N LEU A 116 3.07 -18.84 1.55
CA LEU A 116 4.37 -19.50 1.68
C LEU A 116 5.32 -19.12 0.55
N LEU A 117 4.85 -19.05 -0.68
CA LEU A 117 5.65 -18.62 -1.83
C LEU A 117 5.95 -17.11 -1.77
N SER A 118 4.93 -16.30 -1.45
CA SER A 118 5.08 -14.84 -1.38
C SER A 118 6.07 -14.39 -0.30
N LEU A 119 6.15 -15.08 0.84
CA LEU A 119 7.08 -14.77 1.92
C LEU A 119 8.39 -15.57 1.80
N GLY A 120 8.28 -16.84 1.43
CA GLY A 120 9.42 -17.76 1.36
C GLY A 120 10.44 -17.35 0.31
N VAL A 121 9.99 -16.93 -0.88
CA VAL A 121 10.92 -16.53 -1.96
C VAL A 121 11.76 -15.31 -1.57
N PRO A 122 11.18 -14.19 -1.08
CA PRO A 122 11.96 -13.06 -0.58
C PRO A 122 12.88 -13.44 0.58
N PHE A 123 12.39 -14.24 1.54
CA PHE A 123 13.16 -14.60 2.74
C PHE A 123 14.39 -15.44 2.38
N ILE A 124 14.24 -16.43 1.50
CA ILE A 124 15.35 -17.25 1.00
C ILE A 124 16.34 -16.38 0.21
N THR A 125 15.84 -15.45 -0.61
CA THR A 125 16.69 -14.58 -1.43
C THR A 125 17.54 -13.67 -0.55
N ILE A 126 16.90 -12.95 0.39
CA ILE A 126 17.58 -12.06 1.34
C ILE A 126 18.55 -12.87 2.23
N GLY A 127 18.12 -14.01 2.75
CA GLY A 127 18.96 -14.88 3.57
C GLY A 127 20.21 -15.33 2.82
N ARG A 128 20.07 -15.74 1.55
CA ARG A 128 21.21 -16.13 0.72
C ARG A 128 22.17 -14.96 0.48
N TRP A 129 21.66 -13.76 0.25
CA TRP A 129 22.49 -12.57 0.06
C TRP A 129 23.22 -12.18 1.36
N LEU A 130 22.55 -12.29 2.50
CA LEU A 130 23.13 -12.02 3.81
C LEU A 130 24.26 -13.00 4.14
N VAL A 131 24.09 -14.29 3.83
CA VAL A 131 25.15 -15.30 3.99
C VAL A 131 26.32 -15.02 3.04
N ALA A 132 26.04 -14.63 1.80
CA ALA A 132 27.07 -14.31 0.81
C ALA A 132 27.87 -13.03 1.15
N GLY A 133 27.23 -12.06 1.82
CA GLY A 133 27.88 -10.81 2.24
C GLY A 133 28.82 -10.96 3.45
N GLY A 134 28.72 -12.04 4.22
CA GLY A 134 29.65 -12.34 5.32
C GLY A 134 29.65 -11.30 6.46
N ALA A 135 30.71 -11.29 7.27
CA ALA A 135 30.85 -10.43 8.45
C ALA A 135 31.07 -8.94 8.12
N GLU A 136 31.54 -8.62 6.91
CA GLU A 136 31.79 -7.23 6.49
C GLU A 136 30.50 -6.42 6.28
N VAL A 137 29.36 -7.08 6.07
CA VAL A 137 28.05 -6.42 5.99
C VAL A 137 27.55 -5.96 7.37
N TRP A 138 28.03 -6.54 8.46
CA TRP A 138 27.57 -6.25 9.83
C TRP A 138 28.28 -5.03 10.43
N ARG A 139 28.19 -3.88 9.75
CA ARG A 139 28.72 -2.60 10.23
C ARG A 139 27.77 -2.00 11.28
N LEU A 140 27.91 -2.46 12.52
CA LEU A 140 26.99 -2.12 13.63
C LEU A 140 26.86 -0.61 13.87
N ASP A 141 27.90 0.18 13.62
CA ASP A 141 27.85 1.64 13.78
C ASP A 141 26.88 2.30 12.78
N GLU A 142 26.93 1.90 11.51
CA GLU A 142 26.02 2.43 10.49
C GLU A 142 24.59 1.89 10.67
N ILE A 143 24.47 0.60 11.02
CA ILE A 143 23.17 -0.04 11.24
C ILE A 143 22.45 0.58 12.44
N SER A 144 23.15 0.79 13.55
CA SER A 144 22.57 1.39 14.77
C SER A 144 22.18 2.84 14.56
N LEU A 145 22.99 3.62 13.84
CA LEU A 145 22.67 5.00 13.49
C LEU A 145 21.44 5.06 12.57
N ALA A 146 21.41 4.25 11.51
CA ALA A 146 20.27 4.19 10.59
C ALA A 146 18.99 3.73 11.30
N LEU A 147 19.07 2.73 12.18
CA LEU A 147 17.96 2.31 13.03
C LEU A 147 17.47 3.43 13.94
N GLY A 148 18.39 4.16 14.60
CA GLY A 148 18.05 5.28 15.46
C GLY A 148 17.34 6.41 14.69
N GLN A 149 17.87 6.78 13.52
CA GLN A 149 17.30 7.81 12.67
C GLN A 149 15.92 7.43 12.12
N THR A 150 15.78 6.21 11.60
CA THR A 150 14.50 5.72 11.08
C THR A 150 13.45 5.57 12.18
N LEU A 151 13.84 5.06 13.35
CA LEU A 151 12.94 4.96 14.51
C LEU A 151 12.49 6.34 14.99
N PHE A 152 13.42 7.30 15.08
CA PHE A 152 13.10 8.67 15.46
C PHE A 152 12.14 9.33 14.46
N LEU A 153 12.42 9.22 13.16
CA LEU A 153 11.55 9.75 12.10
C LEU A 153 10.17 9.09 12.11
N ALA A 154 10.11 7.77 12.29
CA ALA A 154 8.85 7.03 12.37
C ALA A 154 8.03 7.44 13.60
N MET A 155 8.66 7.59 14.77
CA MET A 155 8.01 8.06 15.98
C MET A 155 7.50 9.49 15.85
N ALA A 156 8.33 10.40 15.32
CA ALA A 156 7.94 11.79 15.11
C ALA A 156 6.77 11.90 14.11
N GLY A 157 6.85 11.16 13.00
CA GLY A 157 5.79 11.07 12.01
C GLY A 157 4.49 10.50 12.58
N ALA A 158 4.56 9.42 13.36
CA ALA A 158 3.40 8.83 14.03
C ALA A 158 2.75 9.83 14.99
N LEU A 159 3.55 10.55 15.77
CA LEU A 159 3.05 11.53 16.74
C LEU A 159 2.38 12.71 16.04
N LEU A 160 2.99 13.25 14.98
CA LEU A 160 2.40 14.29 14.14
C LEU A 160 1.10 13.83 13.46
N ALA A 161 1.07 12.62 12.90
CA ALA A 161 -0.13 12.05 12.30
C ALA A 161 -1.25 11.87 13.32
N THR A 162 -0.93 11.44 14.54
CA THR A 162 -1.92 11.28 15.61
C THR A 162 -2.50 12.63 16.05
N ILE A 163 -1.67 13.66 16.19
CA ILE A 163 -2.10 15.03 16.49
C ILE A 163 -2.97 15.59 15.36
N ALA A 164 -2.59 15.39 14.11
CA ALA A 164 -3.36 15.85 12.95
C ALA A 164 -4.70 15.11 12.81
N ALA A 165 -4.77 13.84 13.22
CA ALA A 165 -5.99 13.04 13.18
C ALA A 165 -6.98 13.37 14.32
N MET A 166 -6.49 13.80 15.49
CA MET A 166 -7.35 14.17 16.64
C MET A 166 -8.50 15.15 16.30
N PRO A 167 -8.28 16.31 15.66
CA PRO A 167 -9.35 17.24 15.35
C PRO A 167 -10.38 16.64 14.39
N MET A 168 -9.94 15.82 13.43
CA MET A 168 -10.83 15.15 12.49
C MET A 168 -11.70 14.10 13.19
N ALA A 169 -11.14 13.38 14.17
CA ALA A 169 -11.88 12.44 15.00
C ALA A 169 -12.91 13.15 15.89
N TRP A 170 -12.56 14.32 16.44
CA TRP A 170 -13.46 15.08 17.29
C TRP A 170 -14.65 15.66 16.52
N ILE A 171 -14.45 16.11 15.27
CA ILE A 171 -15.52 16.61 14.39
C ILE A 171 -16.46 15.49 13.90
N SER A 172 -16.00 14.23 13.92
CA SER A 172 -16.76 13.08 13.43
C SER A 172 -17.77 12.51 14.44
N ILE A 173 -17.72 12.93 15.71
CA ILE A 173 -18.59 12.48 16.81
C ILE A 173 -19.67 13.53 17.05
#